data_AF-A0A6I6EVK6-F1
#
_entry.id   AF-A0A6I6EVK6-F1
#
_cell.length_a   1.000
_cell.length_b   1.000
_cell.length_c   1.000
_cell.angle_alpha   90.00
_cell.angle_beta   90.00
_cell.angle_gamma   90.00
#
_symmetry.space_group_name_H-M   'P 1'
#
loop_
_entity.id
_entity.type
_entity.pdbx_description
1 polymer ?
#
loop_
_entity_poly.entity_id
_entity_poly.type
_entity_poly.pdbx_seq_one_letter_code
_entity_poly.pdbx_strand_id
1 'polypeptide(L)'
;MKDPLQVVVIKGFGSGMGSLLISILLGERINNFIYIIAALILGFFAYGLSIFFYIYAQRYLGVAKTSAYYAIAPFISVGLSLLIFKELPTLSFIIALVIMIIGTYFASTEEHYHEHHHLLTHKHSHSHDDRHHRHAR
;
A
#
# COMPACT_ATOMS: atom_id res chain seq x y z
N MET A 1 -8.56 -13.81 12.34
CA MET A 1 -7.33 -12.99 12.24
C MET A 1 -7.24 -12.53 10.80
N LYS A 2 -7.17 -11.27 10.41
CA LYS A 2 -7.29 -9.93 11.02
C LYS A 2 -7.56 -9.09 9.77
N ASP A 3 -8.63 -8.30 9.72
CA ASP A 3 -8.92 -7.48 8.56
C ASP A 3 -7.68 -6.60 8.23
N PRO A 4 -7.16 -6.64 7.00
CA PRO A 4 -5.99 -5.83 6.60
C PRO A 4 -6.17 -4.35 6.95
N LEU A 5 -7.41 -3.87 6.87
CA LEU A 5 -7.82 -2.52 7.26
C LEU A 5 -7.52 -2.22 8.73
N GLN A 6 -7.72 -3.18 9.64
CA GLN A 6 -7.50 -2.99 11.07
C GLN A 6 -6.00 -2.80 11.39
N VAL A 7 -5.13 -3.52 10.68
CA VAL A 7 -3.67 -3.38 10.79
C VAL A 7 -3.22 -2.01 10.27
N VAL A 8 -3.78 -1.55 9.15
CA VAL A 8 -3.49 -0.23 8.57
C VAL A 8 -3.94 0.90 9.51
N VAL A 9 -5.12 0.78 10.12
CA VAL A 9 -5.64 1.79 11.07
C VAL A 9 -4.75 1.89 12.31
N ILE A 10 -4.35 0.76 12.89
CA ILE A 10 -3.49 0.74 14.09
C ILE A 10 -2.11 1.32 13.78
N LYS A 11 -1.51 0.94 12.64
CA LYS A 11 -0.21 1.48 12.20
C LYS A 11 -0.31 2.97 11.88
N GLY A 12 -1.40 3.40 11.27
CA GLY A 12 -1.70 4.80 10.97
C GLY A 12 -1.84 5.64 12.24
N PHE A 13 -2.58 5.16 13.24
CA PHE A 13 -2.67 5.82 14.55
C PHE A 13 -1.31 5.91 15.24
N GLY A 14 -0.53 4.83 15.25
CA GLY A 14 0.82 4.83 15.83
C GLY A 14 1.73 5.86 15.17
N SER A 15 1.76 5.90 13.83
CA SER A 15 2.56 6.88 13.09
C SER A 15 2.06 8.31 13.30
N GLY A 16 0.74 8.53 13.27
CA GLY A 16 0.14 9.85 13.45
C GLY A 16 0.38 10.42 14.84
N MET A 17 0.18 9.61 15.88
CA MET A 17 0.48 10.00 17.27
C MET A 17 1.98 10.26 17.45
N GLY A 18 2.84 9.42 16.86
CA GLY A 18 4.29 9.63 16.90
C GLY A 18 4.69 10.96 16.29
N SER A 19 4.19 11.28 15.08
CA SER A 19 4.46 12.56 14.42
C SER A 19 3.92 13.75 15.22
N LEU A 20 2.74 13.62 15.83
CA LEU A 20 2.15 14.67 16.68
C LEU A 20 2.99 14.90 17.95
N LEU A 21 3.44 13.82 18.61
CA LEU A 21 4.33 13.88 19.76
C LEU A 21 5.64 14.59 19.42
N ILE A 22 6.27 14.21 18.30
CA ILE A 22 7.50 14.86 17.82
C ILE A 22 7.24 16.34 17.56
N SER A 23 6.15 16.69 16.89
CA SER A 23 5.80 18.09 16.61
C SER A 23 5.60 18.91 17.89
N ILE A 24 4.96 18.35 18.92
CA ILE A 24 4.79 18.99 20.23
C ILE A 24 6.15 19.16 20.93
N LEU A 25 7.01 18.14 20.91
CA LEU A 25 8.34 18.18 21.51
C LEU A 25 9.25 19.23 20.85
N LEU A 26 9.10 19.44 19.54
CA LEU A 26 9.81 20.49 18.80
C LEU A 26 9.26 21.90 19.06
N GLY A 27 8.13 22.03 19.78
CA GLY A 27 7.51 23.31 20.09
C GLY A 27 6.89 24.00 18.88
N GLU A 28 6.55 23.24 17.84
CA GLU A 28 5.87 23.75 16.66
C GLU A 28 4.54 24.40 17.07
N ARG A 29 4.38 25.68 16.75
CA ARG A 29 3.17 26.41 17.11
C ARG A 29 2.08 26.04 16.12
N ILE A 30 0.92 25.66 16.65
CA ILE A 30 -0.30 25.45 15.88
C ILE A 30 -0.82 26.82 15.43
N ASN A 31 -0.15 27.40 14.43
CA ASN A 31 -0.35 28.80 14.08
C ASN A 31 -1.56 29.00 13.19
N ASN A 32 -2.06 27.95 12.53
CA ASN A 32 -3.19 28.05 11.63
C ASN A 32 -3.98 26.74 11.54
N PHE A 33 -5.18 26.75 12.11
CA PHE A 33 -6.12 25.62 12.10
C PHE A 33 -6.48 25.17 10.68
N ILE A 34 -6.38 26.05 9.69
CA ILE A 34 -6.61 25.76 8.28
C ILE A 34 -5.61 24.74 7.76
N TYR A 35 -4.33 24.82 8.16
CA TYR A 35 -3.32 23.85 7.72
C TYR A 35 -3.56 22.47 8.32
N ILE A 36 -4.11 22.37 9.54
CA ILE A 36 -4.50 21.08 10.13
C ILE A 36 -5.61 20.44 9.30
N ILE A 37 -6.67 21.19 9.01
CA ILE A 37 -7.80 20.68 8.21
C ILE A 37 -7.34 20.30 6.81
N ALA A 38 -6.52 21.14 6.17
CA ALA A 38 -5.95 20.85 4.86
C ALA A 38 -5.08 19.59 4.87
N ALA A 39 -4.24 19.39 5.89
CA ALA A 39 -3.41 18.19 6.04
C ALA A 39 -4.24 16.92 6.29
N LEU A 40 -5.31 17.02 7.09
CA LEU A 40 -6.24 15.90 7.33
C LEU A 40 -6.99 15.49 6.05
N ILE A 41 -7.50 16.48 5.30
CA ILE A 41 -8.16 16.23 4.01
C ILE A 41 -7.17 15.63 3.02
N LEU A 42 -5.96 16.20 2.92
CA LEU A 42 -4.92 15.69 2.04
C LEU A 42 -4.55 14.24 2.40
N GLY A 43 -4.37 13.93 3.69
CA GLY A 43 -4.10 12.57 4.16
C GLY A 43 -5.26 11.60 3.89
N PHE A 44 -6.51 12.06 4.03
CA PHE A 44 -7.70 11.27 3.71
C PHE A 44 -7.71 10.87 2.23
N PHE A 45 -7.47 11.80 1.30
CA PHE A 45 -7.44 11.48 -0.13
C PHE A 45 -6.19 10.69 -0.54
N ALA A 46 -5.01 11.10 -0.07
CA ALA A 46 -3.74 10.52 -0.48
C ALA A 46 -3.53 9.09 0.05
N TYR A 47 -3.90 8.82 1.30
CA TYR A 47 -3.69 7.51 1.92
C TYR A 47 -5.01 6.75 2.16
N GLY A 48 -6.01 7.39 2.78
CA GLY A 48 -7.25 6.70 3.15
C GLY A 48 -8.01 6.17 1.94
N LEU A 49 -8.35 7.06 1.02
CA LEU A 49 -9.11 6.74 -0.19
C LEU A 49 -8.29 5.91 -1.18
N SER A 50 -6.99 6.21 -1.31
CA SER A 50 -6.06 5.44 -2.15
C SER A 50 -5.98 3.96 -1.75
N ILE A 51 -5.77 3.67 -0.45
CA ILE A 51 -5.71 2.29 0.05
C ILE A 51 -7.07 1.59 -0.13
N PHE A 52 -8.17 2.29 0.09
CA PHE A 52 -9.51 1.74 -0.14
C PHE A 52 -9.69 1.32 -1.61
N PHE A 53 -9.38 2.20 -2.56
CA PHE A 53 -9.45 1.87 -3.99
C PHE A 53 -8.48 0.76 -4.38
N TYR A 54 -7.28 0.73 -3.80
CA TYR A 54 -6.31 -0.31 -4.05
C TYR A 54 -6.83 -1.70 -3.63
N ILE A 55 -7.34 -1.82 -2.39
CA ILE A 55 -7.92 -3.08 -1.89
C ILE A 55 -9.17 -3.46 -2.70
N TYR A 56 -10.00 -2.48 -3.07
CA TYR A 56 -11.18 -2.70 -3.89
C TYR A 56 -10.80 -3.22 -5.29
N ALA A 57 -9.83 -2.60 -5.95
CA ALA A 57 -9.34 -3.01 -7.26
C ALA A 57 -8.73 -4.42 -7.21
N GLN A 58 -7.99 -4.76 -6.15
CA GLN A 58 -7.42 -6.11 -5.98
C GLN A 58 -8.51 -7.18 -5.89
N ARG A 59 -9.63 -6.86 -5.23
CA ARG A 59 -10.77 -7.78 -5.09
C ARG A 59 -11.49 -8.05 -6.41
N TYR A 60 -11.55 -7.08 -7.32
CA TYR A 60 -12.26 -7.21 -8.61
C TYR A 60 -11.37 -7.66 -9.78
N LEU A 61 -10.12 -7.18 -9.87
CA LEU A 61 -9.24 -7.41 -11.00
C LEU A 61 -8.23 -8.55 -10.77
N GLY A 62 -8.06 -8.97 -9.51
CA GLY A 62 -7.03 -9.93 -9.11
C GLY A 62 -5.66 -9.28 -8.90
N VAL A 63 -4.92 -9.78 -7.91
CA VAL A 63 -3.67 -9.18 -7.39
C VAL A 63 -2.64 -8.87 -8.49
N ALA A 64 -2.48 -9.78 -9.46
CA ALA A 64 -1.50 -9.65 -10.55
C ALA A 64 -1.78 -8.50 -11.53
N LYS A 65 -3.05 -8.20 -11.81
CA LYS A 65 -3.39 -7.08 -12.70
C LYS A 65 -3.23 -5.74 -11.98
N THR A 66 -3.64 -5.67 -10.72
CA THR A 66 -3.48 -4.46 -9.90
C THR A 66 -2.03 -4.04 -9.65
N SER A 67 -1.10 -4.98 -9.48
CA SER A 67 0.33 -4.64 -9.33
C SER A 67 0.92 -4.03 -10.60
N ALA A 68 0.52 -4.53 -11.78
CA ALA A 68 0.94 -3.95 -13.06
C ALA A 68 0.43 -2.50 -13.24
N TYR A 69 -0.82 -2.22 -12.87
CA TYR A 69 -1.33 -0.84 -12.88
C TYR A 69 -0.61 0.05 -11.85
N TYR A 70 -0.26 -0.49 -10.69
CA TYR A 70 0.46 0.25 -9.65
C TYR A 70 1.88 0.64 -10.08
N ALA A 71 2.54 -0.17 -10.93
CA ALA A 71 3.86 0.14 -11.48
C ALA A 71 3.86 1.40 -12.38
N ILE A 72 2.70 1.85 -12.86
CA ILE A 72 2.56 3.06 -13.68
C ILE A 72 2.47 4.33 -12.80
N ALA A 73 2.14 4.19 -11.51
CA ALA A 73 1.93 5.31 -10.60
C ALA A 73 3.12 6.30 -10.50
N PRO A 74 4.40 5.87 -10.46
CA PRO A 74 5.54 6.78 -10.43
C PRO A 74 5.63 7.67 -11.68
N PHE A 75 5.31 7.12 -12.86
CA PHE A 75 5.32 7.85 -14.13
C PHE A 75 4.22 8.91 -14.17
N ILE A 76 3.01 8.56 -13.73
CA ILE A 76 1.90 9.51 -13.63
C ILE A 76 2.26 10.63 -12.64
N SER A 77 2.87 10.27 -11.50
CA SER A 77 3.28 11.24 -10.48
C SER A 77 4.33 12.23 -10.99
N VAL A 78 5.32 11.74 -11.77
CA VAL A 78 6.30 12.59 -12.45
C VAL A 78 5.63 13.54 -13.44
N GLY A 79 4.75 13.03 -14.31
CA GLY A 79 4.04 13.87 -15.27
C GLY A 79 3.18 14.95 -14.59
N LEU A 80 2.50 14.57 -13.50
CA LEU A 80 1.69 15.49 -12.71
C LEU A 80 2.54 16.54 -11.99
N SER A 81 3.72 16.15 -11.48
CA SER A 81 4.67 17.08 -10.85
C SER A 81 5.14 18.16 -11.83
N LEU A 82 5.50 17.78 -13.06
CA LEU A 82 5.91 18.75 -14.08
C LEU A 82 4.77 19.69 -14.47
N LEU A 83 3.54 19.19 -14.50
CA LEU A 83 2.36 20.00 -14.83
C LEU A 83 2.00 21.02 -13.73
N ILE A 84 2.07 20.60 -12.45
CA ILE A 84 1.70 21.43 -11.30
C ILE A 84 2.77 22.49 -11.01
N PHE A 85 4.03 22.07 -10.88
CA PHE A 85 5.12 22.96 -10.48
C PHE A 85 5.65 23.81 -11.64
N LYS A 86 5.47 23.37 -12.90
CA LYS A 86 5.96 24.05 -14.12
C LYS A 86 7.45 24.42 -14.07
N GLU A 87 8.23 23.73 -13.24
CA GLU A 87 9.66 23.93 -13.14
C GLU A 87 10.37 23.16 -14.25
N LEU A 88 11.43 23.77 -14.79
CA LEU A 88 12.30 23.10 -15.76
C LEU A 88 13.01 21.94 -15.05
N PRO A 89 12.82 20.69 -15.51
CA PRO A 89 13.44 19.55 -14.87
C PRO A 89 14.96 19.72 -14.89
N THR A 90 15.56 19.68 -13.70
CA THR A 90 17.01 19.80 -13.54
C THR A 90 17.71 18.56 -14.10
N LEU A 91 19.00 18.67 -14.39
CA LEU A 91 19.81 17.54 -14.87
C LEU A 91 19.76 16.34 -13.91
N SER A 92 19.72 16.60 -12.60
CA SER A 92 19.55 15.57 -11.56
C SER A 92 18.20 14.86 -11.66
N PHE A 93 17.12 15.56 -12.02
CA PHE A 93 15.80 14.97 -12.23
C PHE A 93 15.81 13.98 -13.41
N ILE A 94 16.48 14.33 -14.51
CA ILE A 94 16.60 13.46 -15.68
C ILE A 94 17.38 12.20 -15.32
N ILE A 95 18.49 12.34 -14.58
CA ILE A 95 19.29 11.19 -14.12
C ILE A 95 18.45 10.28 -13.21
N ALA A 96 17.71 10.85 -12.25
CA ALA A 96 16.83 10.10 -11.37
C ALA A 96 15.71 9.38 -12.15
N LEU A 97 15.14 10.03 -13.16
CA LEU A 97 14.11 9.45 -14.04
C LEU A 97 14.66 8.24 -14.80
N VAL A 98 15.86 8.34 -15.36
CA VAL A 98 16.52 7.22 -16.06
C VAL A 98 16.78 6.06 -15.11
N ILE A 99 17.31 6.33 -13.92
CA ILE A 99 17.54 5.30 -12.89
C ILE A 99 16.21 4.63 -12.49
N MET A 100 15.14 5.40 -12.32
CA MET A 100 13.81 4.88 -11.99
C MET A 100 13.23 4.00 -13.11
N ILE A 101 13.41 4.37 -14.38
CA ILE A 101 13.01 3.55 -15.53
C ILE A 101 13.76 2.21 -15.51
N ILE A 102 15.08 2.25 -15.34
CA ILE A 102 15.93 1.05 -15.30
C ILE A 102 15.53 0.16 -14.11
N GLY A 103 15.34 0.75 -12.92
CA GLY A 103 14.92 0.04 -11.73
C GLY A 103 13.54 -0.60 -11.87
N THR A 104 12.59 0.12 -12.48
CA THR A 104 11.25 -0.43 -12.76
C THR A 104 11.30 -1.55 -13.79
N TYR A 105 12.14 -1.40 -14.83
CA TYR A 105 12.35 -2.45 -15.83
C TYR A 105 12.94 -3.72 -15.20
N PHE A 106 13.98 -3.59 -14.38
CA PHE A 106 14.54 -4.72 -13.63
C PHE A 106 13.51 -5.35 -12.69
N ALA A 107 12.83 -4.54 -11.86
CA ALA A 107 11.81 -5.02 -10.93
C ALA A 107 10.60 -5.68 -11.62
N SER A 108 10.27 -5.26 -12.85
CA SER A 108 9.20 -5.86 -13.65
C SER A 108 9.66 -7.08 -14.45
N THR A 109 10.96 -7.22 -14.71
CA THR A 109 11.57 -8.34 -15.47
C THR A 109 12.11 -9.42 -14.53
N GLU A 110 12.16 -9.18 -13.22
CA GLU A 110 12.17 -10.24 -12.22
C GLU A 110 10.84 -11.00 -12.31
N GLU A 111 10.72 -11.84 -13.33
CA GLU A 111 9.89 -13.02 -13.28
C GLU A 111 10.36 -13.78 -12.05
N HIS A 112 9.55 -13.77 -11.00
CA HIS A 112 9.61 -14.87 -10.07
C HIS A 112 9.42 -16.14 -10.91
N TYR A 113 10.52 -16.83 -11.22
CA TYR A 113 10.55 -18.28 -11.32
C TYR A 113 10.16 -18.83 -9.94
N HIS A 114 8.92 -18.57 -9.54
CA HIS A 114 8.21 -19.47 -8.67
C HIS A 114 7.92 -20.66 -9.56
N GLU A 115 8.86 -21.60 -9.54
CA GLU A 115 8.50 -23.00 -9.62
C GLU A 115 7.24 -23.14 -8.76
N HIS A 116 6.09 -23.35 -9.41
CA HIS A 116 4.88 -23.74 -8.72
C HIS A 116 5.12 -25.16 -8.20
N HIS A 117 5.97 -25.31 -7.19
CA HIS A 117 5.90 -26.43 -6.28
C HIS A 117 4.60 -26.23 -5.50
N HIS A 118 3.53 -26.76 -6.08
CA HIS A 118 2.31 -27.14 -5.41
C HIS A 118 2.67 -28.08 -4.24
N LEU A 119 3.13 -27.53 -3.12
CA LEU A 119 2.96 -28.21 -1.85
C LEU A 119 1.49 -28.03 -1.48
N LEU A 120 0.65 -28.96 -1.97
CA LEU A 120 -0.70 -29.18 -1.48
C LEU A 120 -0.62 -29.32 0.05
N THR A 121 -0.80 -28.22 0.77
CA THR A 121 -1.35 -28.28 2.11
C THR A 121 -2.73 -27.66 2.03
N HIS A 122 -3.65 -28.44 1.46
CA HIS A 122 -5.06 -28.29 1.77
C HIS A 122 -5.19 -28.33 3.28
N LYS A 123 -5.33 -27.17 3.93
CA LYS A 123 -5.72 -27.12 5.33
C LYS A 123 -7.21 -27.42 5.37
N HIS A 124 -7.55 -28.70 5.25
CA HIS A 124 -8.88 -29.19 5.59
C HIS A 124 -9.11 -28.81 7.05
N SER A 125 -10.06 -27.90 7.28
CA SER A 125 -10.64 -27.71 8.60
C SER A 125 -11.46 -28.97 8.89
N HIS A 126 -10.84 -29.94 9.55
CA HIS A 126 -11.57 -31.05 10.14
C HIS A 126 -12.24 -30.54 11.42
N SER A 127 -13.54 -30.26 11.33
CA SER A 127 -14.42 -30.24 12.50
C SER A 127 -14.92 -31.67 12.67
N HIS A 128 -14.33 -32.44 13.58
CA HIS A 128 -14.93 -33.69 14.03
C HIS A 128 -15.89 -33.39 15.18
N ASP A 129 -17.16 -33.16 14.84
CA ASP A 129 -18.27 -33.40 15.76
C ASP A 129 -19.31 -34.28 15.06
N ASP A 130 -18.91 -35.52 14.76
CA ASP A 130 -19.86 -36.55 14.33
C ASP A 130 -19.80 -37.71 15.32
N ARG A 131 -20.77 -37.67 16.25
CA ARG A 131 -21.11 -38.73 17.21
C ARG A 131 -21.72 -39.94 16.52
N HIS A 132 -20.92 -40.76 15.84
CA HIS A 132 -21.46 -41.93 15.14
C HIS A 132 -20.66 -43.23 15.35
N HIS A 133 -21.27 -44.07 16.20
CA HIS A 133 -21.31 -45.55 16.20
C HIS A 133 -20.24 -46.36 16.96
N ARG A 134 -20.74 -46.94 18.06
CA ARG A 134 -20.25 -48.14 18.75
C ARG A 134 -20.32 -49.35 17.81
N HIS A 135 -19.29 -50.19 17.84
CA HIS A 135 -19.44 -51.62 17.56
C HIS A 135 -18.94 -52.43 18.75
N ALA A 136 -19.87 -53.17 19.35
CA ALA A 136 -19.58 -54.24 20.28
C ALA A 136 -19.14 -55.47 19.48
N ARG A 137 -18.10 -56.12 19.96
CA ARG A 137 -17.99 -57.57 19.95
C ARG A 137 -17.41 -58.03 21.26
#